data_AF-A0A6N9VJ26-F1
#
_entry.id   AF-A0A6N9VJ26-F1
#
_cell.length_a   1.000
_cell.length_b   1.000
_cell.length_c   1.000
_cell.angle_alpha   90.00
_cell.angle_beta   90.00
_cell.angle_gamma   90.00
#
_symmetry.space_group_name_H-M   'P 1'
#
loop_
_entity.id
_entity.type
_entity.pdbx_description
1 polymer ?
#
loop_
_entity_poly.entity_id
_entity_poly.type
_entity_poly.pdbx_seq_one_letter_code
_entity_poly.pdbx_strand_id
1 'polypeptide(L)'
;EGIELRLDATEIQVRRPAAGRGGRRAFVSGKKKQNTMKATVVADHQGRTLWTDALRPGRMHHATATRNEGIGICFQHFPDVFWTT
;
A
#
# COMPACT_ATOMS: atom_id res chain seq x y z
N GLU A 1 28.12 -1.95 5.40
CA GLU A 1 26.82 -2.51 5.81
C GLU A 1 25.78 -2.15 4.77
N GLY A 2 24.88 -3.07 4.41
CA GLY A 2 23.79 -2.81 3.46
C GLY A 2 22.55 -2.33 4.19
N ILE A 3 21.82 -1.36 3.61
CA ILE A 3 20.53 -0.91 4.15
C ILE A 3 19.46 -1.92 3.71
N GLU A 4 18.81 -2.58 4.66
CA GLU A 4 17.67 -3.47 4.38
C GLU A 4 16.35 -2.78 4.75
N LEU A 5 15.43 -2.74 3.79
CA LEU A 5 14.08 -2.21 3.95
C LEU A 5 13.04 -3.25 3.52
N ARG A 6 11.97 -3.38 4.31
CA ARG A 6 10.79 -4.18 3.97
C ARG A 6 9.73 -3.32 3.32
N LEU A 7 9.14 -3.82 2.24
CA LEU A 7 8.04 -3.21 1.52
C LEU A 7 6.83 -4.14 1.56
N ASP A 8 5.76 -3.70 2.20
CA ASP A 8 4.52 -4.48 2.25
C ASP A 8 3.32 -3.68 1.71
N ALA A 9 2.32 -4.43 1.21
CA ALA A 9 1.02 -3.90 0.85
C ALA A 9 -0.02 -4.40 1.88
N THR A 10 -0.27 -3.56 2.89
CA THR A 10 -1.22 -3.86 3.95
C THR A 10 -2.66 -3.51 3.54
N GLU A 11 -3.61 -4.43 3.74
CA GLU A 11 -5.05 -4.17 3.60
C GLU A 11 -5.72 -4.07 4.98
N ILE A 12 -6.43 -2.96 5.21
CA ILE A 12 -7.15 -2.67 6.44
C ILE A 12 -8.65 -2.75 6.15
N GLN A 13 -9.40 -3.55 6.92
CA GLN A 13 -10.85 -3.59 6.79
C GLN A 13 -11.45 -2.27 7.29
N VAL A 14 -12.40 -1.74 6.52
CA VAL A 14 -13.09 -0.50 6.86
C VAL A 14 -14.59 -0.68 6.81
N ARG A 15 -15.32 0.16 7.55
CA ARG A 15 -16.78 0.19 7.47
C ARG A 15 -17.20 0.64 6.07
N ARG A 16 -18.26 0.01 5.55
CA ARG A 16 -18.87 0.41 4.28
C ARG A 16 -19.41 1.85 4.38
N PRO A 17 -19.16 2.72 3.38
CA PRO A 17 -19.90 3.98 3.27
C PRO A 17 -21.41 3.75 3.17
N ALA A 18 -22.19 4.73 3.64
CA ALA A 18 -23.64 4.70 3.59
C ALA A 18 -24.17 4.46 2.16
N ALA A 19 -25.36 3.88 2.05
CA ALA A 19 -26.03 3.72 0.76
C ALA A 19 -26.24 5.08 0.08
N GLY A 20 -26.26 5.10 -1.27
CA GLY A 20 -26.42 6.32 -2.06
C GLY A 20 -25.20 7.22 -2.18
N ARG A 21 -24.10 6.97 -1.45
CA ARG A 21 -22.85 7.73 -1.61
C ARG A 21 -22.05 7.27 -2.84
N GLY A 22 -21.60 8.23 -3.65
CA GLY A 22 -20.63 7.99 -4.72
C GLY A 22 -19.37 7.30 -4.19
N GLY A 23 -18.75 6.44 -5.01
CA GLY A 23 -17.54 5.71 -4.62
C GLY A 23 -17.75 4.55 -3.64
N ARG A 24 -19.00 4.20 -3.26
CA ARG A 24 -19.30 3.09 -2.33
C ARG A 24 -18.69 1.74 -2.75
N ARG A 25 -18.55 1.48 -4.05
CA ARG A 25 -17.94 0.24 -4.59
C ARG A 25 -16.42 0.31 -4.72
N ALA A 26 -15.79 1.46 -4.48
CA ALA A 26 -14.33 1.63 -4.58
C ALA A 26 -13.59 0.93 -3.44
N PHE A 27 -14.24 0.73 -2.29
CA PHE A 27 -13.64 0.07 -1.14
C PHE A 27 -13.67 -1.45 -1.23
N VAL A 28 -14.50 -2.03 -2.12
CA VAL A 28 -14.64 -3.50 -2.21
C VAL A 28 -13.36 -4.09 -2.81
N SER A 29 -12.56 -4.75 -1.97
CA SER A 29 -11.39 -5.52 -2.41
C SER A 29 -11.84 -6.67 -3.31
N GLY A 30 -11.20 -6.79 -4.46
CA GLY A 30 -11.44 -7.90 -5.39
C GLY A 30 -11.07 -9.25 -4.80
N LYS A 31 -10.04 -9.29 -3.93
CA LYS A 31 -9.48 -10.49 -3.31
C LYS A 31 -10.24 -10.87 -2.04
N LYS A 32 -10.35 -9.95 -1.07
CA LYS A 32 -10.99 -10.23 0.23
C LYS A 32 -12.52 -10.20 0.16
N LYS A 33 -13.12 -9.66 -0.92
CA LYS A 33 -14.56 -9.44 -1.07
C LYS A 33 -15.20 -8.62 0.06
N GLN A 34 -14.39 -7.84 0.77
CA GLN A 34 -14.77 -6.97 1.88
C GLN A 34 -14.39 -5.52 1.57
N ASN A 35 -14.92 -4.56 2.33
CA ASN A 35 -14.52 -3.17 2.19
C ASN A 35 -13.17 -2.97 2.87
N THR A 36 -12.17 -2.54 2.11
CA THR A 36 -10.84 -2.30 2.62
C THR A 36 -10.30 -0.96 2.13
N MET A 37 -9.34 -0.46 2.88
CA MET A 37 -8.33 0.48 2.41
C MET A 37 -7.01 -0.27 2.32
N LYS A 38 -6.10 0.19 1.47
CA LYS A 38 -4.75 -0.36 1.37
C LYS A 38 -3.70 0.72 1.56
N ALA A 39 -2.58 0.34 2.14
CA ALA A 39 -1.39 1.16 2.29
C ALA A 39 -0.19 0.36 1.76
N THR A 40 0.71 1.04 1.06
CA THR A 40 2.08 0.53 0.91
C THR A 40 2.90 1.07 2.08
N VAL A 41 3.66 0.20 2.74
CA VAL A 41 4.43 0.54 3.93
C VAL A 41 5.87 0.16 3.70
N VAL A 42 6.79 1.05 4.06
CA VAL A 42 8.21 0.76 4.17
C VAL A 42 8.57 0.69 5.65
N ALA A 43 9.22 -0.40 6.04
CA ALA A 43 9.68 -0.62 7.40
C ALA A 43 11.16 -1.03 7.42
N ASP A 44 11.83 -0.83 8.55
CA ASP A 44 13.17 -1.38 8.75
C ASP A 44 13.14 -2.86 9.17
N HIS A 45 14.33 -3.44 9.35
CA HIS A 45 14.51 -4.83 9.77
C HIS A 45 13.86 -5.15 11.15
N GLN A 46 13.64 -4.16 12.01
CA GLN A 46 12.98 -4.31 13.31
C GLN A 46 11.45 -4.18 13.20
N GLY A 47 10.91 -3.89 12.01
CA GLY A 47 9.49 -3.71 11.78
C GLY A 47 8.97 -2.31 12.12
N ARG A 48 9.86 -1.33 12.36
CA ARG A 48 9.44 0.07 12.58
C ARG A 48 9.04 0.68 11.26
N THR A 49 7.84 1.25 11.20
CA THR A 49 7.36 1.96 10.01
C THR A 49 8.19 3.22 9.77
N LEU A 50 8.81 3.31 8.60
CA LEU A 50 9.59 4.47 8.16
C LEU A 50 8.79 5.38 7.24
N TRP A 51 7.92 4.77 6.42
CA TRP A 51 7.07 5.50 5.49
C TRP A 51 5.78 4.74 5.22
N THR A 52 4.69 5.47 5.03
CA THR A 52 3.42 4.93 4.56
C THR A 52 2.92 5.75 3.41
N ASP A 53 2.44 5.06 2.39
CA ASP A 53 1.69 5.67 1.32
C ASP A 53 0.33 6.22 1.81
N ALA A 54 -0.25 7.17 1.08
CA ALA A 54 -1.61 7.61 1.34
C ALA A 54 -2.62 6.49 1.06
N LEU A 55 -3.56 6.32 1.99
CA LEU A 55 -4.52 5.23 1.96
C LEU A 55 -5.36 5.22 0.67
N ARG A 56 -5.41 4.07 0.00
CA ARG A 56 -6.17 3.86 -1.24
C ARG A 56 -7.37 2.95 -1.06
N PRO A 57 -8.48 3.16 -1.78
CA PRO A 57 -9.61 2.24 -1.75
C PRO A 57 -9.22 0.82 -2.17
N GLY A 58 -9.80 -0.19 -1.51
CA GLY A 58 -9.49 -1.61 -1.69
C GLY A 58 -9.57 -2.14 -3.12
N ARG A 59 -10.37 -1.51 -3.98
CA ARG A 59 -10.51 -1.88 -5.40
C ARG A 59 -9.31 -1.47 -6.26
N MET A 60 -8.48 -0.52 -5.81
CA MET A 60 -7.32 -0.07 -6.58
C MET A 60 -6.29 -1.19 -6.72
N HIS A 61 -5.73 -1.37 -7.92
CA HIS A 61 -4.68 -2.36 -8.15
C HIS A 61 -3.38 -1.92 -7.47
N HIS A 62 -2.63 -2.85 -6.86
CA HIS A 62 -1.38 -2.51 -6.16
C HIS A 62 -0.39 -1.79 -7.09
N ALA A 63 -0.20 -2.30 -8.32
CA ALA A 63 0.63 -1.65 -9.33
C ALA A 63 0.23 -0.18 -9.63
N THR A 64 -1.06 0.15 -9.57
CA THR A 64 -1.52 1.54 -9.75
C THR A 64 -1.21 2.40 -8.53
N ALA A 65 -1.42 1.88 -7.32
CA ALA A 65 -1.07 2.59 -6.08
C ALA A 65 0.44 2.91 -6.04
N THR A 66 1.29 1.89 -6.26
CA THR A 66 2.75 2.01 -6.30
C THR A 66 3.23 3.05 -7.33
N ARG A 67 2.59 3.12 -8.50
CA ARG A 67 2.95 4.11 -9.54
C ARG A 67 2.52 5.52 -9.18
N ASN A 68 1.32 5.69 -8.64
CA ASN A 68 0.81 7.02 -8.29
C ASN A 68 1.64 7.69 -7.20
N GLU A 69 2.25 6.89 -6.33
CA GLU A 69 2.92 7.38 -5.12
C GLU A 69 4.45 7.29 -5.24
N GLY A 70 4.92 6.89 -6.42
CA GLY A 70 6.32 7.05 -6.81
C GLY A 70 7.30 6.06 -6.17
N ILE A 71 6.86 5.20 -5.25
CA ILE A 71 7.77 4.25 -4.55
C ILE A 71 8.52 3.31 -5.52
N GLY A 72 7.94 3.02 -6.69
CA GLY A 72 8.61 2.22 -7.72
C GLY A 72 9.87 2.89 -8.30
N ILE A 73 9.98 4.22 -8.23
CA ILE A 73 11.14 4.97 -8.71
C ILE A 73 12.32 4.83 -7.73
N CYS A 74 12.06 4.60 -6.44
CA CYS A 74 13.10 4.41 -5.43
C CYS A 74 14.03 3.22 -5.74
N PHE A 75 13.51 2.16 -6.35
CA PHE A 75 14.34 1.01 -6.77
C PHE A 75 15.43 1.38 -7.79
N GLN A 76 15.22 2.45 -8.56
CA GLN A 76 16.18 2.91 -9.57
C GLN A 76 17.23 3.86 -8.98
N HIS A 77 16.83 4.69 -8.01
CA HIS A 77 17.71 5.71 -7.41
C HIS A 77 18.50 5.22 -6.19
N PHE A 78 18.07 4.12 -5.58
CA PHE A 78 18.72 3.53 -4.41
C PHE A 78 19.13 2.08 -4.66
N PRO A 79 20.08 1.83 -5.60
CA PRO A 79 20.50 0.48 -5.98
C PRO A 79 21.22 -0.28 -4.85
N ASP A 80 21.79 0.45 -3.89
CA ASP A 80 22.51 -0.13 -2.74
C ASP A 80 21.60 -0.50 -1.57
N VAL A 81 20.28 -0.23 -1.68
CA VAL A 81 19.28 -0.64 -0.71
C VAL A 81 18.75 -2.02 -1.07
N PHE A 82 18.80 -2.94 -0.12
CA PHE A 82 18.20 -4.26 -0.26
C PHE A 82 16.72 -4.21 0.15
N TRP A 83 15.83 -4.36 -0.84
CA TRP A 83 14.38 -4.35 -0.64
C TRP A 83 13.83 -5.78 -0.49
N THR A 84 13.10 -6.03 0.59
CA THR A 84 12.40 -7.29 0.83
C THR A 84 10.88 -7.08 0.84
N THR A 85 10.10 -8.09 0.46
CA THR A 85 8.62 -8.07 0.48
C THR A 85 8.06 -9.12 1.43
#